data_AF-A0A151UD84-F1
#
_entry.id   AF-A0A151UD84-F1
#
_cell.length_a   1.000
_cell.length_b   1.000
_cell.length_c   1.000
_cell.angle_alpha   90.00
_cell.angle_beta   90.00
_cell.angle_gamma   90.00
#
_symmetry.space_group_name_H-M   'P 1'
#
loop_
_entity.id
_entity.type
_entity.pdbx_description
1 polymer ?
#
loop_
_entity_poly.entity_id
_entity_poly.type
_entity_poly.pdbx_seq_one_letter_code
_entity_poly.pdbx_strand_id
1 'polypeptide(L)'
;TKEDNIWLWHRRAAHIHMDQLNKLSRKELVIGLPKLKFSKDKLCDVCQKGKQMKASFKSKNQISTTRPLQLIHMDLFGPSRTMSTCILSDFI
;
A
#
# COMPACT_ATOMS: atom_id res chain seq x y z
N THR A 1 24.93 19.48 6.05
CA THR A 1 25.91 18.93 5.08
C THR A 1 25.19 18.51 3.80
N LYS A 2 25.89 18.09 2.72
CA LYS A 2 25.25 17.67 1.45
C LYS A 2 24.22 16.54 1.64
N GLU A 3 24.46 15.66 2.60
CA GLU A 3 23.58 14.54 2.96
C GLU A 3 22.25 15.01 3.58
N ASP A 4 22.28 16.01 4.46
CA ASP A 4 21.07 16.54 5.10
C ASP A 4 20.09 17.12 4.07
N ASN A 5 20.63 17.72 2.99
CA ASN A 5 19.84 18.26 1.89
C ASN A 5 19.14 17.16 1.08
N ILE A 6 19.79 16.01 0.84
CA ILE A 6 19.19 14.87 0.12
C ILE A 6 17.95 14.35 0.86
N TRP A 7 18.09 14.12 2.17
CA TRP A 7 17.00 13.61 3.01
C TRP A 7 15.90 14.63 3.30
N LEU A 8 16.22 15.92 3.26
CA LEU A 8 15.21 16.98 3.28
C LEU A 8 14.33 16.95 2.03
N TRP A 9 14.95 16.84 0.84
CA TRP A 9 14.22 16.76 -0.42
C TRP A 9 13.42 15.48 -0.56
N HIS A 10 13.91 14.35 -0.05
CA HIS A 10 13.11 13.12 0.06
C HIS A 10 11.81 13.32 0.84
N ARG A 11 11.86 14.03 1.98
CA ARG A 11 10.66 14.36 2.77
C ARG A 11 9.75 15.36 2.05
N ARG A 12 10.31 16.42 1.46
CA ARG A 12 9.53 17.43 0.70
C ARG A 12 8.82 16.83 -0.51
N ALA A 13 9.44 15.89 -1.19
CA ALA A 13 8.88 15.20 -2.35
C ALA A 13 8.02 14.00 -1.95
N ALA A 14 7.34 14.04 -0.79
CA ALA A 14 6.43 13.00 -0.33
C ALA A 14 7.04 11.59 -0.30
N HIS A 15 8.29 11.48 0.14
CA HIS A 15 8.94 10.18 0.37
C HIS A 15 9.10 9.31 -0.90
N ILE A 16 9.26 9.93 -2.07
CA ILE A 16 9.58 9.23 -3.32
C ILE A 16 10.94 8.54 -3.25
N HIS A 17 11.14 7.52 -4.09
CA HIS A 17 12.38 6.74 -4.10
C HIS A 17 13.59 7.61 -4.46
N MET A 18 14.75 7.36 -3.85
CA MET A 18 15.96 8.15 -4.11
C MET A 18 16.40 8.11 -5.58
N ASP A 19 16.23 6.97 -6.26
CA ASP A 19 16.52 6.89 -7.69
C ASP A 19 15.55 7.69 -8.54
N GLN A 20 14.30 7.86 -8.08
CA GLN A 20 13.35 8.74 -8.77
C GLN A 20 13.77 10.21 -8.58
N LEU A 21 14.19 10.61 -7.38
CA LEU A 21 14.78 11.94 -7.15
C LEU A 21 15.99 12.19 -8.03
N ASN A 22 16.88 11.20 -8.18
CA ASN A 22 18.01 11.28 -9.12
C ASN A 22 17.54 11.52 -10.56
N LYS A 23 16.52 10.79 -11.02
CA LYS A 23 15.98 10.96 -12.38
C LYS A 23 15.36 12.34 -12.56
N LEU A 24 14.61 12.83 -11.58
CA LEU A 24 14.01 14.17 -11.61
C LEU A 24 15.08 15.26 -11.65
N SER A 25 16.13 15.12 -10.84
CA SER A 25 17.25 16.07 -10.78
C SER A 25 18.06 16.07 -12.07
N ARG A 26 18.38 14.91 -12.64
CA ARG A 26 19.15 14.78 -13.90
C ARG A 26 18.39 15.30 -15.11
N LYS A 27 17.07 15.13 -15.13
CA LYS A 27 16.20 15.58 -16.23
C LYS A 27 15.66 16.99 -16.02
N GLU A 28 16.06 17.66 -14.92
CA GLU A 28 15.63 19.02 -14.57
C GLU A 28 14.11 19.21 -14.56
N LEU A 29 13.37 18.17 -14.15
CA LEU A 29 11.89 18.16 -14.22
C LEU A 29 11.22 18.92 -13.05
N VAL A 30 12.01 19.37 -12.07
CA VAL A 30 11.52 20.04 -10.87
C VAL A 30 12.34 21.30 -10.62
N ILE A 31 11.66 22.44 -10.65
CA ILE A 31 12.27 23.74 -10.36
C ILE A 31 12.71 23.78 -8.89
N GLY A 32 13.94 24.22 -8.64
CA GLY A 32 14.50 24.35 -7.29
C GLY A 32 15.06 23.06 -6.69
N LEU A 33 14.93 21.91 -7.35
CA LEU A 33 15.58 20.67 -6.92
C LEU A 33 17.09 20.76 -7.20
N PRO A 34 17.96 20.63 -6.19
CA PRO A 34 19.40 20.76 -6.40
C PRO A 34 19.95 19.57 -7.20
N LYS A 35 21.01 19.84 -7.98
CA LYS A 35 21.75 18.84 -8.76
C LYS A 35 22.68 18.02 -7.86
N LEU A 36 22.08 17.19 -7.00
CA LEU A 36 22.79 16.31 -6.08
C LEU A 36 22.67 14.86 -6.52
N LYS A 37 23.63 14.03 -6.11
CA LYS A 37 23.51 12.58 -6.23
C LYS A 37 22.74 12.08 -5.00
N PHE A 38 21.50 11.65 -5.20
CA PHE A 38 20.65 11.08 -4.16
C PHE A 38 21.04 9.62 -3.94
N SER A 39 21.78 9.31 -2.89
CA SER A 39 22.16 7.94 -2.53
C SER A 39 21.29 7.41 -1.38
N LYS A 40 21.04 6.09 -1.39
CA LYS A 40 20.29 5.40 -0.34
C LYS A 40 21.25 4.92 0.75
N ASP A 41 21.82 5.87 1.48
CA ASP A 41 22.83 5.55 2.52
C ASP A 41 22.20 5.18 3.87
N LYS A 42 20.91 5.50 4.04
CA LYS A 42 20.13 5.26 5.26
C LYS A 42 18.75 4.72 4.88
N LEU A 43 18.08 4.08 5.84
CA LEU A 43 16.67 3.72 5.72
C LEU A 43 15.79 4.85 6.26
N CYS A 44 14.61 5.01 5.67
CA CYS A 44 13.59 5.91 6.21
C CYS A 44 12.51 5.07 6.87
N ASP A 45 12.38 5.18 8.20
CA ASP A 45 11.45 4.38 9.00
C ASP A 45 9.99 4.55 8.55
N VAL A 46 9.60 5.78 8.19
CA VAL A 46 8.26 6.10 7.70
C VAL A 46 7.99 5.40 6.36
N CYS A 47 8.96 5.45 5.44
CA CYS A 47 8.86 4.75 4.16
C CYS A 47 8.78 3.24 4.36
N GLN A 48 9.59 2.69 5.26
CA GLN A 48 9.63 1.26 5.52
C GLN A 48 8.29 0.77 6.06
N LYS A 49 7.73 1.45 7.06
CA LYS A 49 6.42 1.11 7.64
C LYS A 49 5.29 1.36 6.65
N GLY A 50 5.31 2.49 5.93
CA GLY A 50 4.24 2.88 5.00
C GLY A 50 4.22 2.07 3.69
N LYS A 51 5.36 1.55 3.25
CA LYS A 51 5.47 0.70 2.04
C LYS A 51 5.54 -0.79 2.38
N GLN A 52 5.36 -1.16 3.65
CA GLN A 52 5.35 -2.56 4.05
C GLN A 52 4.13 -3.25 3.46
N MET A 53 4.36 -4.27 2.63
CA MET A 53 3.30 -5.15 2.15
C MET A 53 3.16 -6.37 3.05
N LYS A 54 1.92 -6.83 3.27
CA LYS A 54 1.68 -8.14 3.87
C LYS A 54 2.26 -9.22 2.94
N ALA A 55 2.84 -10.26 3.52
CA ALA A 55 3.25 -11.43 2.75
C ALA A 55 2.06 -12.00 1.97
N SER A 56 2.32 -12.49 0.75
CA SER A 56 1.29 -13.16 -0.03
C SER A 56 0.76 -14.38 0.73
N PHE A 57 -0.54 -14.61 0.62
CA PHE A 57 -1.12 -15.85 1.10
C PHE A 57 -0.66 -17.00 0.20
N LYS A 58 -0.45 -18.18 0.79
CA LYS A 58 -0.16 -19.39 0.01
C LYS A 58 -1.35 -19.68 -0.91
N SER A 59 -1.07 -19.99 -2.18
CA SER A 59 -2.13 -20.42 -3.09
C SER A 59 -2.73 -21.73 -2.59
N LYS A 60 -4.06 -21.80 -2.56
CA LYS A 60 -4.76 -23.03 -2.21
C LYS A 60 -5.06 -23.79 -3.51
N ASN A 61 -4.19 -24.72 -3.87
CA ASN A 61 -4.32 -25.53 -5.09
C ASN A 61 -5.26 -26.74 -4.92
N GLN A 62 -5.83 -26.93 -3.72
CA GLN A 62 -6.74 -28.02 -3.40
C GLN A 62 -8.08 -27.47 -2.94
N ILE A 63 -9.14 -27.95 -3.57
CA ILE A 63 -10.51 -27.70 -3.13
C ILE A 63 -10.69 -28.45 -1.82
N SER A 64 -11.05 -27.74 -0.74
CA SER A 64 -11.24 -28.34 0.59
C SER A 64 -12.59 -29.04 0.77
N THR A 65 -13.43 -29.03 -0.25
CA THR A 65 -14.78 -29.59 -0.24
C THR A 65 -14.92 -30.68 -1.29
N THR A 66 -15.47 -31.82 -0.89
CA THR A 66 -15.72 -32.99 -1.73
C THR A 66 -17.20 -33.16 -2.08
N ARG A 67 -18.12 -32.46 -1.40
CA ARG A 67 -19.58 -32.54 -1.64
C ARG A 67 -20.22 -31.15 -1.67
N PRO A 68 -21.37 -30.99 -2.35
CA PRO A 68 -22.15 -29.75 -2.30
C PRO A 68 -22.47 -29.34 -0.86
N LEU A 69 -22.48 -28.04 -0.58
CA LEU A 69 -22.82 -27.43 0.73
C LEU A 69 -21.88 -27.79 1.90
N GLN A 70 -20.73 -28.41 1.66
CA GLN A 70 -19.78 -28.76 2.74
C GLN A 70 -19.08 -27.54 3.37
N LEU A 71 -18.94 -26.44 2.64
CA LEU A 71 -18.42 -25.18 3.16
C LEU A 71 -19.29 -24.04 2.66
N ILE A 72 -19.91 -23.34 3.59
CA ILE A 72 -20.72 -22.15 3.32
C ILE A 72 -20.03 -20.99 4.01
N HIS A 73 -19.71 -19.94 3.24
CA HIS A 73 -19.22 -18.69 3.77
C HIS A 73 -20.38 -17.69 3.78
N MET A 74 -20.76 -17.22 4.96
CA MET A 74 -21.76 -16.18 5.15
C MET A 74 -21.07 -14.99 5.78
N ASP A 75 -21.31 -13.80 5.24
CA ASP A 75 -20.82 -12.54 5.81
C ASP A 75 -22.00 -11.74 6.36
N LEU A 76 -21.80 -11.10 7.51
CA LEU A 76 -22.81 -10.27 8.12
C LEU A 76 -22.56 -8.82 7.70
N PHE A 77 -23.54 -8.24 7.02
CA PHE A 77 -23.50 -6.82 6.72
C PHE A 77 -23.74 -6.00 8.00
N GLY A 78 -22.85 -5.04 8.28
CA GLY A 78 -22.87 -4.22 9.49
C GLY A 78 -24.12 -3.34 9.64
N PRO A 79 -24.27 -2.64 10.77
CA PRO A 79 -25.49 -1.91 11.12
C PRO A 79 -25.90 -0.93 10.02
N SER A 80 -27.06 -1.18 9.39
CA SER A 80 -27.62 -0.30 8.37
C SER A 80 -28.39 0.84 9.04
N ARG A 81 -28.22 2.07 8.52
CA ARG A 81 -28.98 3.25 8.99
C ARG A 81 -30.46 3.19 8.59
N THR A 82 -30.76 2.40 7.55
CA THR A 82 -32.10 2.18 7.03
C THR A 82 -32.51 0.76 7.37
N MET A 83 -33.66 0.56 8.02
CA MET A 83 -34.26 -0.76 8.12
C MET A 83 -34.67 -1.22 6.73
N SER A 84 -33.94 -2.18 6.17
CA SER A 84 -34.37 -2.90 4.96
C SER A 84 -35.36 -3.97 5.39
N THR A 85 -36.55 -4.03 4.79
CA THR A 85 -37.56 -5.07 5.05
C THR A 85 -37.16 -6.45 4.51
N CYS A 86 -36.12 -6.53 3.68
CA CYS A 86 -35.73 -7.75 2.94
C CYS A 86 -34.84 -8.73 3.72
N ILE A 87 -34.45 -8.45 4.96
CA ILE A 87 -33.62 -9.38 5.76
C ILE A 87 -34.43 -10.56 6.35
N LEU A 88 -35.76 -10.53 6.20
CA LEU A 88 -36.67 -11.54 6.74
C LEU A 88 -37.26 -12.48 5.68
N SER A 89 -37.06 -12.25 4.37
CA SER A 89 -37.70 -13.06 3.32
C SER A 89 -36.85 -14.20 2.75
N ASP A 90 -35.53 -14.18 2.96
CA ASP A 90 -34.63 -15.09 2.22
C ASP A 90 -34.15 -16.29 3.07
N PHE A 91 -34.93 -16.67 4.08
CA PHE A 91 -34.72 -17.87 4.90
C PHE A 91 -35.90 -18.85 4.80
N ILE A 92 -36.37 -19.16 3.58
CA ILE A 92 -36.98 -20.46 3.21
C ILE A 92 -36.53 -20.82 1.80
#